data_AF-A0A8T3XQP3-F1
#
_entry.id   AF-A0A8T3XQP3-F1
#
_cell.length_a   1.000
_cell.length_b   1.000
_cell.length_c   1.000
_cell.angle_alpha   90.00
_cell.angle_beta   90.00
_cell.angle_gamma   90.00
#
_symmetry.space_group_name_H-M   'P 1'
#
loop_
_entity.id
_entity.type
_entity.pdbx_description
1 polymer ?
#
loop_
_entity_poly.entity_id
_entity_poly.type
_entity_poly.pdbx_seq_one_letter_code
_entity_poly.pdbx_strand_id
1 'polypeptide(L)'
;MNKIPLIIIEIIAIVFGILAIIKLIPDKEIIVGLLSLSFGILAIIWSFIALTSLSKGSSLKAYVNLYLLALLSLVLFSLWHTLVRTNKLEGALIYPEYIFISLAYIIFVIASYKVYKFSKEFGFKEKTSEIKKKLSK
;
A
#
# COMPACT_ATOMS: atom_id res chain seq x y z
N MET A 1 30.79 -3.01 -9.01
CA MET A 1 30.60 -3.35 -7.57
C MET A 1 29.45 -4.33 -7.44
N ASN A 2 29.70 -5.52 -6.90
CA ASN A 2 28.65 -6.51 -6.62
C ASN A 2 27.71 -5.97 -5.53
N LYS A 3 26.42 -5.81 -5.85
CA LYS A 3 25.38 -5.31 -4.91
C LYS A 3 24.87 -6.38 -3.93
N ILE A 4 25.21 -7.65 -4.17
CA ILE A 4 24.77 -8.82 -3.39
C ILE A 4 25.07 -8.68 -1.88
N PRO A 5 26.29 -8.33 -1.44
CA PRO A 5 26.57 -8.21 0.00
C PRO A 5 25.75 -7.12 0.71
N LEU A 6 25.42 -6.02 0.01
CA LEU A 6 24.62 -4.93 0.59
C LEU A 6 23.18 -5.39 0.86
N ILE A 7 22.57 -6.10 -0.10
CA ILE A 7 21.21 -6.64 0.03
C ILE A 7 21.11 -7.63 1.20
N ILE A 8 22.13 -8.47 1.40
CA ILE A 8 22.16 -9.42 2.51
C ILE A 8 22.19 -8.69 3.86
N ILE A 9 22.99 -7.62 3.98
CA ILE A 9 23.06 -6.81 5.21
C ILE A 9 21.72 -6.12 5.48
N GLU A 10 21.07 -5.57 4.47
CA GLU A 10 19.74 -4.95 4.59
C GLU A 10 18.68 -5.94 5.09
N ILE A 11 18.66 -7.15 4.52
CA ILE A 11 17.73 -8.21 4.94
C ILE A 11 18.00 -8.62 6.40
N ILE A 12 19.27 -8.82 6.77
CA ILE A 12 19.65 -9.16 8.14
C ILE A 12 19.20 -8.06 9.10
N ALA A 13 19.45 -6.78 8.78
CA ALA A 13 19.04 -5.66 9.61
C ALA A 13 17.51 -5.60 9.82
N ILE A 14 16.73 -5.84 8.75
CA ILE A 14 15.26 -5.91 8.84
C ILE A 14 14.82 -7.05 9.76
N VAL A 15 15.39 -8.25 9.59
CA VAL A 15 15.05 -9.42 10.41
C VAL A 15 15.38 -9.18 11.89
N PHE A 16 16.57 -8.65 12.19
CA PHE A 16 16.95 -8.31 13.56
C PHE A 16 16.06 -7.22 14.16
N GLY A 17 15.68 -6.21 13.39
CA GLY A 17 14.73 -5.17 13.82
C GLY A 17 13.37 -5.76 14.20
N ILE A 18 12.83 -6.66 13.35
CA ILE A 18 11.57 -7.35 13.62
C ILE A 18 11.67 -8.20 14.91
N LEU A 19 12.75 -8.98 15.05
CA LEU A 19 12.97 -9.82 16.23
C LEU A 19 13.13 -8.99 17.52
N ALA A 20 13.80 -7.84 17.44
CA ALA A 20 13.93 -6.93 18.57
C ALA A 20 12.57 -6.37 19.00
N ILE A 21 11.73 -5.94 18.06
CA ILE A 21 10.38 -5.45 18.34
C ILE A 21 9.54 -6.54 19.02
N ILE A 22 9.57 -7.77 18.48
CA ILE A 22 8.82 -8.91 19.04
C ILE A 22 9.25 -9.23 20.48
N LYS A 23 10.55 -9.12 20.77
CA LYS A 23 11.09 -9.43 22.10
C LYS A 23 10.82 -8.31 23.12
N LEU A 24 10.79 -7.05 22.69
CA LEU A 24 10.65 -5.89 23.57
C LEU A 24 9.19 -5.55 23.88
N ILE A 25 8.26 -5.86 22.97
CA ILE A 25 6.85 -5.48 23.10
C ILE A 25 6.01 -6.74 23.36
N PRO A 26 5.36 -6.88 24.53
CA PRO A 26 4.57 -8.07 24.85
C PRO A 26 3.22 -8.09 24.12
N ASP A 27 2.70 -6.93 23.73
CA ASP A 27 1.42 -6.79 23.05
C ASP A 27 1.57 -7.06 21.55
N LYS A 28 0.95 -8.15 21.09
CA LYS A 28 0.98 -8.60 19.69
C LYS A 28 0.28 -7.60 18.76
N GLU A 29 -0.75 -6.91 19.21
CA GLU A 29 -1.45 -5.91 18.38
C GLU A 29 -0.55 -4.70 18.12
N ILE A 30 0.22 -4.26 19.13
CA ILE A 30 1.18 -3.16 18.97
C ILE A 30 2.31 -3.56 18.02
N ILE A 31 2.82 -4.80 18.09
CA ILE A 31 3.84 -5.30 17.15
C ILE A 31 3.31 -5.23 15.72
N VAL A 32 2.10 -5.76 15.48
CA VAL A 32 1.48 -5.74 14.15
C VAL A 32 1.28 -4.30 13.69
N GLY A 33 0.80 -3.40 14.56
CA GLY A 33 0.62 -1.98 14.25
C GLY A 33 1.91 -1.30 13.80
N LEU A 34 3.01 -1.48 14.54
CA LEU A 34 4.32 -0.91 14.20
C LEU A 34 4.89 -1.48 12.89
N LEU A 35 4.77 -2.79 12.67
CA LEU A 35 5.20 -3.42 11.43
C LEU A 35 4.38 -2.91 10.24
N SER A 36 3.06 -2.88 10.36
CA SER A 36 2.16 -2.33 9.34
C SER A 36 2.46 -0.87 9.02
N LEU A 37 2.75 -0.04 10.02
CA LEU A 37 3.18 1.35 9.82
C LEU A 37 4.50 1.44 9.05
N SER A 38 5.50 0.62 9.40
CA SER A 38 6.79 0.64 8.71
C SER A 38 6.66 0.29 7.22
N PHE A 39 5.90 -0.74 6.89
CA PHE A 39 5.61 -1.11 5.50
C PHE A 39 4.73 -0.08 4.79
N GLY A 40 3.76 0.51 5.51
CA GLY A 40 2.91 1.58 4.98
C GLY A 40 3.70 2.81 4.57
N ILE A 41 4.65 3.27 5.42
CA ILE A 41 5.54 4.40 5.11
C ILE A 41 6.40 4.08 3.88
N LEU A 42 7.00 2.89 3.83
CA LEU A 42 7.80 2.48 2.69
C LEU A 42 6.97 2.45 1.40
N ALA A 43 5.75 1.91 1.47
CA ALA A 43 4.82 1.90 0.35
C ALA A 43 4.44 3.32 -0.12
N ILE A 44 4.28 4.29 0.80
CA ILE A 44 4.04 5.70 0.46
C ILE A 44 5.22 6.27 -0.31
N ILE A 45 6.45 6.06 0.18
CA ILE A 45 7.67 6.56 -0.47
C ILE A 45 7.76 6.04 -1.91
N TRP A 46 7.64 4.73 -2.12
CA TRP A 46 7.70 4.14 -3.46
C TRP A 46 6.58 4.62 -4.37
N SER A 47 5.38 4.79 -3.83
CA SER A 47 4.23 5.26 -4.61
C SER A 47 4.36 6.72 -5.00
N PHE A 48 4.98 7.54 -4.14
CA PHE A 48 5.30 8.92 -4.46
C PHE A 48 6.37 9.02 -5.56
N ILE A 49 7.42 8.20 -5.49
CA ILE A 49 8.44 8.07 -6.54
C ILE A 49 7.80 7.63 -7.87
N ALA A 50 6.88 6.66 -7.83
CA ALA A 50 6.14 6.23 -9.01
C ALA A 50 5.29 7.39 -9.58
N LEU A 51 4.60 8.15 -8.72
CA LEU A 51 3.76 9.28 -9.12
C LEU A 51 4.55 10.39 -9.83
N THR A 52 5.74 10.72 -9.32
CA THR A 52 6.61 11.74 -9.93
C THR A 52 7.20 11.28 -11.27
N SER A 53 7.42 9.97 -11.43
CA SER A 53 7.95 9.36 -12.65
C SER A 53 6.92 9.24 -13.78
N LEU A 54 5.63 9.33 -13.49
CA LEU A 54 4.56 9.19 -14.47
C LEU A 54 4.22 10.52 -15.18
N SER A 55 3.95 10.43 -16.49
CA SER A 55 3.52 11.57 -17.32
C SER A 55 2.25 12.23 -16.79
N LYS A 56 2.21 13.56 -16.81
CA LYS A 56 1.03 14.36 -16.43
C LYS A 56 -0.16 13.96 -17.30
N GLY A 57 -1.34 13.86 -16.68
CA GLY A 57 -2.59 13.48 -17.38
C GLY A 57 -2.72 11.99 -17.71
N SER A 58 -1.72 11.15 -17.43
CA SER A 58 -1.86 9.73 -17.70
C SER A 58 -2.89 9.07 -16.76
N SER A 59 -3.70 8.21 -17.36
CA SER A 59 -4.64 7.30 -16.68
C SER A 59 -4.00 6.57 -15.49
N LEU A 60 -2.77 6.08 -15.68
CA LEU A 60 -2.00 5.39 -14.64
C LEU A 60 -1.63 6.32 -13.48
N LYS A 61 -1.22 7.56 -13.74
CA LYS A 61 -0.93 8.56 -12.70
C LYS A 61 -2.17 8.87 -11.85
N ALA A 62 -3.33 9.00 -12.50
CA ALA A 62 -4.59 9.22 -11.81
C ALA A 62 -5.02 8.02 -10.93
N TYR A 63 -4.64 6.79 -11.30
CA TYR A 63 -4.82 5.60 -10.47
C TYR A 63 -3.83 5.57 -9.29
N VAL A 64 -2.54 5.79 -9.55
CA VAL A 64 -1.51 5.84 -8.49
C VAL A 64 -1.85 6.90 -7.44
N ASN A 65 -2.44 8.03 -7.84
CA ASN A 65 -2.89 9.05 -6.90
C ASN A 65 -4.03 8.56 -5.98
N LEU A 66 -5.01 7.81 -6.52
CA LEU A 66 -6.06 7.21 -5.69
C LEU A 66 -5.49 6.12 -4.77
N TYR A 67 -4.58 5.30 -5.28
CA TYR A 67 -3.87 4.31 -4.49
C TYR A 67 -3.13 4.95 -3.31
N LEU A 68 -2.39 6.05 -3.56
CA LEU A 68 -1.72 6.83 -2.52
C LEU A 68 -2.69 7.36 -1.46
N LEU A 69 -3.85 7.87 -1.88
CA LEU A 69 -4.86 8.38 -0.95
C LEU A 69 -5.47 7.28 -0.08
N ALA A 70 -5.73 6.09 -0.66
CA ALA A 70 -6.18 4.92 0.08
C ALA A 70 -5.11 4.45 1.07
N LEU A 71 -3.85 4.38 0.62
CA LEU A 71 -2.71 3.99 1.44
C LEU A 71 -2.49 4.95 2.61
N LEU A 72 -2.59 6.27 2.39
CA LEU A 72 -2.52 7.26 3.45
C LEU A 72 -3.63 7.04 4.50
N SER A 73 -4.85 6.74 4.04
CA SER A 73 -5.97 6.46 4.93
C SER A 73 -5.73 5.19 5.77
N LEU A 74 -5.15 4.13 5.18
CA LEU A 74 -4.77 2.92 5.91
C LEU A 74 -3.62 3.15 6.91
N VAL A 75 -2.67 4.02 6.58
CA VAL A 75 -1.59 4.40 7.50
C VAL A 75 -2.14 5.20 8.67
N LEU A 76 -3.05 6.14 8.43
CA LEU A 76 -3.74 6.89 9.49
C LEU A 76 -4.59 5.98 10.38
N PHE A 77 -5.30 5.00 9.79
CA PHE A 77 -5.99 3.95 10.52
C PHE A 77 -5.01 3.19 11.43
N SER A 78 -3.90 2.69 10.87
CA SER A 78 -2.92 1.91 11.63
C SER A 78 -2.28 2.72 12.76
N LEU A 79 -1.99 4.00 12.49
CA LEU A 79 -1.43 4.93 13.48
C LEU A 79 -2.41 5.16 14.63
N TRP A 80 -3.66 5.47 14.30
CA TRP A 80 -4.69 5.73 15.29
C TRP A 80 -5.02 4.49 16.12
N HIS A 81 -5.19 3.33 15.45
CA HIS A 81 -5.43 2.06 16.10
C HIS A 81 -4.30 1.71 17.09
N THR A 82 -3.04 1.88 16.68
CA THR A 82 -1.89 1.66 17.55
C THR A 82 -1.87 2.62 18.74
N LEU A 83 -2.23 3.89 18.55
CA LEU A 83 -2.33 4.89 19.62
C LEU A 83 -3.45 4.55 20.63
N VAL A 84 -4.61 4.13 20.14
CA VAL A 84 -5.75 3.69 20.96
C VAL A 84 -5.34 2.50 21.83
N ARG A 85 -4.66 1.51 21.26
CA ARG A 85 -4.19 0.33 22.01
C ARG A 85 -3.09 0.68 23.01
N THR A 86 -2.10 1.44 22.60
CA THR A 86 -0.95 1.80 23.47
C THR A 86 -1.39 2.63 24.67
N ASN A 87 -2.32 3.57 24.48
CA ASN A 87 -2.80 4.45 25.54
C ASN A 87 -4.10 3.94 26.21
N LYS A 88 -4.60 2.76 25.83
CA LYS A 88 -5.88 2.20 26.30
C LYS A 88 -7.03 3.22 26.21
N LEU A 89 -7.13 3.91 25.08
CA LEU A 89 -8.19 4.88 24.85
C LEU A 89 -9.52 4.16 24.66
N GLU A 90 -10.59 4.70 25.24
CA GLU A 90 -11.92 4.10 25.23
C GLU A 90 -13.00 5.08 24.74
N GLY A 91 -14.19 4.55 24.49
CA GLY A 91 -15.36 5.34 24.11
C GLY A 91 -15.19 6.06 22.78
N ALA A 92 -15.43 7.37 22.77
CA ALA A 92 -15.49 8.15 21.53
C ALA A 92 -14.14 8.22 20.77
N LEU A 93 -13.02 8.01 21.46
CA LEU A 93 -11.68 8.07 20.87
C LEU A 93 -11.35 6.86 19.98
N ILE A 94 -12.18 5.82 19.99
CA ILE A 94 -12.02 4.68 19.10
C ILE A 94 -12.55 5.02 17.69
N TYR A 95 -13.57 5.88 17.57
CA TYR A 95 -14.27 6.12 16.30
C TYR A 95 -13.42 6.61 15.11
N PRO A 96 -12.37 7.42 15.29
CA PRO A 96 -11.56 7.88 14.16
C PRO A 96 -10.95 6.73 13.33
N GLU A 97 -10.66 5.57 13.94
CA GLU A 97 -10.17 4.41 13.19
C GLU A 97 -11.19 3.95 12.12
N TYR A 98 -12.48 3.94 12.47
CA TYR A 98 -13.55 3.56 11.54
C TYR A 98 -13.74 4.59 10.42
N ILE A 99 -13.45 5.86 10.67
CA ILE A 99 -13.49 6.91 9.65
C ILE A 99 -12.39 6.66 8.62
N PHE A 100 -11.15 6.43 9.08
CA PHE A 100 -10.01 6.21 8.19
C PHE A 100 -10.16 4.94 7.34
N ILE A 101 -10.62 3.84 7.93
CA ILE A 101 -10.82 2.60 7.17
C ILE A 101 -11.99 2.72 6.19
N SER A 102 -13.08 3.41 6.56
CA SER A 102 -14.21 3.66 5.65
C SER A 102 -13.78 4.51 4.46
N LEU A 103 -12.98 5.55 4.70
CA LEU A 103 -12.41 6.38 3.64
C LEU A 103 -11.53 5.55 2.70
N ALA A 104 -10.67 4.68 3.24
CA ALA A 104 -9.84 3.77 2.45
C ALA A 104 -10.70 2.88 1.54
N TYR A 105 -11.78 2.29 2.05
CA TYR A 105 -12.70 1.47 1.25
C TYR A 105 -13.40 2.26 0.15
N ILE A 106 -13.89 3.46 0.43
CA ILE A 106 -14.50 4.33 -0.58
C ILE A 106 -13.51 4.61 -1.72
N ILE A 107 -12.26 4.93 -1.37
CA ILE A 107 -11.22 5.19 -2.38
C ILE A 107 -10.89 3.92 -3.17
N PHE A 108 -10.84 2.75 -2.52
CA PHE A 108 -10.63 1.47 -3.22
C PHE A 108 -11.75 1.15 -4.20
N VAL A 109 -13.00 1.45 -3.87
CA VAL A 109 -14.13 1.29 -4.81
C VAL A 109 -13.90 2.16 -6.05
N ILE A 110 -13.55 3.44 -5.87
CA ILE A 110 -13.27 4.36 -6.97
C ILE A 110 -12.06 3.89 -7.80
N ALA A 111 -10.99 3.45 -7.14
CA ALA A 111 -9.80 2.94 -7.79
C ALA A 111 -10.09 1.67 -8.61
N SER A 112 -10.84 0.73 -8.04
CA SER A 112 -11.26 -0.51 -8.70
C SER A 112 -12.12 -0.24 -9.94
N TYR A 113 -13.03 0.74 -9.84
CA TYR A 113 -13.82 1.18 -10.98
C TYR A 113 -12.96 1.77 -12.11
N LYS A 114 -11.91 2.53 -11.78
CA LYS A 114 -10.95 3.01 -12.79
C LYS A 114 -10.17 1.88 -13.45
N VAL A 115 -9.72 0.90 -12.67
CA VAL A 115 -9.03 -0.30 -13.22
C VAL A 115 -9.94 -1.05 -14.17
N TYR A 116 -11.23 -1.20 -13.82
CA TYR A 116 -12.23 -1.80 -14.70
C TYR A 116 -12.42 -1.02 -16.01
N LYS A 117 -12.42 0.32 -15.98
CA LYS A 117 -12.45 1.13 -17.20
C LYS A 117 -11.18 0.94 -18.04
N PHE A 118 -10.01 0.98 -17.41
CA PHE A 118 -8.74 0.75 -18.12
C PHE A 118 -8.68 -0.64 -18.74
N SER A 119 -9.20 -1.67 -18.09
CA SER A 119 -9.22 -3.02 -18.64
C SER A 119 -10.19 -3.19 -19.81
N LYS A 120 -11.17 -2.28 -19.98
CA LYS A 120 -11.98 -2.20 -21.21
C LYS A 120 -11.29 -1.42 -22.31
N GLU A 121 -10.70 -0.27 -22.00
CA GLU A 121 -10.04 0.62 -22.97
C GLU A 121 -8.72 0.06 -23.52
N PHE A 122 -7.92 -0.55 -22.64
CA PHE A 122 -6.65 -1.19 -22.96
C PHE A 122 -6.76 -2.72 -22.97
N GLY A 123 -7.99 -3.22 -22.90
CA GLY A 123 -8.29 -4.64 -22.81
C GLY A 123 -7.67 -5.42 -23.94
N PHE A 124 -6.62 -6.18 -23.60
CA PHE A 124 -5.94 -7.11 -24.49
C PHE A 124 -6.89 -8.12 -25.17
N LYS A 125 -8.18 -8.24 -24.79
CA LYS A 125 -9.14 -9.12 -25.49
C LYS A 125 -9.19 -8.86 -27.00
N GLU A 126 -9.19 -7.60 -27.44
CA GLU A 126 -9.22 -7.27 -28.87
C GLU A 126 -7.84 -7.47 -29.52
N LYS A 127 -6.77 -6.95 -28.90
CA LYS A 127 -5.39 -7.11 -29.43
C LYS A 127 -4.89 -8.56 -29.44
N THR A 128 -5.25 -9.38 -28.45
CA THR A 128 -4.89 -10.80 -28.40
C THR A 128 -5.61 -11.56 -29.52
N SER A 129 -6.85 -11.18 -29.88
CA SER A 129 -7.54 -11.80 -31.02
C SER A 129 -6.85 -11.50 -32.37
N GLU A 130 -6.34 -10.28 -32.56
CA GLU A 130 -5.55 -9.91 -33.74
C GLU A 130 -4.19 -10.59 -33.77
N ILE A 131 -3.48 -10.64 -32.63
CA ILE A 131 -2.19 -11.30 -32.51
C ILE A 131 -2.33 -12.80 -32.77
N LYS A 132 -3.39 -13.43 -32.23
CA LYS A 132 -3.68 -14.86 -32.47
C LYS A 132 -4.01 -15.14 -33.93
N LYS A 133 -4.75 -14.24 -34.61
CA LYS A 133 -5.00 -14.31 -36.07
C LYS A 133 -3.74 -14.16 -36.91
N LYS A 134 -2.77 -13.35 -36.48
CA LYS A 134 -1.48 -13.18 -37.19
C LYS A 134 -0.50 -14.34 -36.95
N LEU A 135 -0.57 -14.99 -35.78
CA LEU A 135 0.24 -16.16 -35.44
C LEU A 135 -0.35 -17.49 -35.95
N SER A 136 -1.63 -17.51 -36.36
CA SER A 136 -2.29 -18.69 -36.94
C SER A 136 -2.31 -18.71 -38.47
N LYS A 137 -1.55 -17.82 -39.12
CA LYS A 137 -1.24 -17.84 -40.55
C LYS A 137 0.20 -18.27 -40.73
#